data_AF-A0A951T8W5-F1
#
_entry.id   AF-A0A951T8W5-F1
#
_cell.length_a   1.000
_cell.length_b   1.000
_cell.length_c   1.000
_cell.angle_alpha   90.00
_cell.angle_beta   90.00
_cell.angle_gamma   90.00
#
_symmetry.space_group_name_H-M   'P 1'
#
loop_
_entity.id
_entity.type
_entity.pdbx_description
1 polymer ?
#
loop_
_entity_poly.entity_id
_entity_poly.type
_entity_poly.pdbx_seq_one_letter_code
_entity_poly.pdbx_strand_id
1 'polypeptide(L)'
;MNITVLDMRRNPKKILDAIARNETVTLSHRGKPVARIEPLAPPVKLRASDHPAFGMWADRDDMADPAAFVRELRKGRFDTL
;
A
#
# COMPACT_ATOMS: atom_id res chain seq x y z
N MET A 1 2.88 0.52 -11.07
CA MET A 1 1.91 1.29 -11.90
C MET A 1 2.30 1.33 -13.38
N ASN A 2 1.32 1.40 -14.31
CA ASN A 2 1.54 1.60 -15.75
C ASN A 2 1.05 2.99 -16.19
N ILE A 3 1.79 3.67 -17.07
CA ILE A 3 1.50 5.04 -17.51
C ILE A 3 1.97 5.25 -18.96
N THR A 4 1.29 6.12 -19.70
CA THR A 4 1.72 6.54 -21.04
C THR A 4 2.70 7.73 -21.02
N VAL A 5 3.50 7.87 -22.09
CA VAL A 5 4.31 9.08 -22.33
C VAL A 5 3.46 10.37 -22.32
N LEU A 6 2.20 10.29 -22.75
CA LEU A 6 1.30 11.43 -22.74
C LEU A 6 0.95 11.86 -21.30
N ASP A 7 0.65 10.90 -20.42
CA ASP A 7 0.34 11.19 -19.02
C ASP A 7 1.55 11.77 -18.29
N MET A 8 2.76 11.31 -18.65
CA MET A 8 4.01 11.87 -18.11
C MET A 8 4.16 13.35 -18.45
N ARG A 9 3.85 13.74 -19.69
CA ARG A 9 3.88 15.14 -20.12
C ARG A 9 2.79 15.97 -19.46
N ARG A 10 1.59 15.40 -19.27
CA ARG A 10 0.42 16.14 -18.74
C ARG A 10 0.43 16.27 -17.23
N ASN A 11 0.94 15.28 -16.50
CA ASN A 11 0.93 15.27 -15.04
C ASN A 11 2.22 14.63 -14.47
N PRO A 12 3.37 15.33 -14.57
CA PRO A 12 4.63 14.81 -14.07
C PRO A 12 4.63 14.60 -12.55
N LYS A 13 3.85 15.40 -11.81
CA LYS A 13 3.74 15.31 -10.35
C LYS A 13 3.27 13.93 -9.89
N LYS A 14 2.30 13.33 -10.59
CA LYS A 14 1.80 11.97 -10.27
C LYS A 14 2.91 10.91 -10.31
N ILE A 15 3.87 11.05 -11.24
CA ILE A 15 5.01 10.13 -11.35
C ILE A 15 5.97 10.36 -10.19
N LEU A 16 6.30 11.62 -9.91
CA LEU A 16 7.18 11.96 -8.79
C LEU A 16 6.62 11.45 -7.47
N ASP A 17 5.31 11.60 -7.24
CA ASP A 17 4.65 11.09 -6.04
C ASP A 17 4.69 9.55 -5.95
N ALA A 18 4.57 8.85 -7.09
CA ALA A 18 4.68 7.39 -7.13
C ALA A 18 6.11 6.92 -6.80
N ILE A 19 7.12 7.57 -7.38
CA ILE A 19 8.53 7.30 -7.10
C ILE A 19 8.86 7.63 -5.63
N ALA A 20 8.33 8.72 -5.09
CA ALA A 20 8.51 9.11 -3.69
C ALA A 20 7.93 8.08 -2.69
N ARG A 21 6.84 7.41 -3.07
CA ARG A 21 6.27 6.25 -2.33
C ARG A 21 7.03 4.94 -2.59
N ASN A 22 8.19 5.01 -3.23
CA ASN A 22 9.01 3.87 -3.57
C ASN A 22 8.33 2.87 -4.52
N GLU A 23 7.40 3.33 -5.35
CA GLU A 23 6.70 2.53 -6.35
C GLU A 23 7.48 2.47 -7.67
N THR A 24 7.44 1.32 -8.34
CA THR A 24 7.99 1.16 -9.70
C THR A 24 6.95 1.49 -10.76
N VAL A 25 7.35 2.30 -11.74
CA VAL A 25 6.46 2.84 -12.78
C VAL A 25 6.90 2.35 -14.16
N THR A 26 6.02 1.68 -14.89
CA THR A 26 6.27 1.27 -16.28
C THR A 26 5.73 2.32 -17.24
N LEU A 27 6.60 2.85 -18.07
CA LEU A 27 6.26 3.82 -19.12
C LEU A 27 5.95 3.10 -20.42
N SER A 28 4.85 3.48 -21.06
CA SER A 28 4.41 2.96 -22.34
C SER A 28 4.30 4.05 -23.40
N HIS A 29 4.67 3.71 -24.63
CA HIS A 29 4.47 4.56 -25.80
C HIS A 29 3.67 3.77 -26.85
N ARG A 30 2.52 4.33 -27.27
CA ARG A 30 1.61 3.69 -28.24
C ARG A 30 1.28 2.23 -27.87
N GLY A 31 1.00 1.99 -26.59
CA GLY A 31 0.62 0.67 -26.06
C GLY A 31 1.78 -0.30 -25.80
N LYS A 32 3.03 0.08 -26.10
CA LYS A 32 4.21 -0.77 -25.87
C LYS A 32 5.01 -0.26 -24.67
N PRO A 33 5.46 -1.12 -23.75
CA PRO A 33 6.37 -0.72 -22.68
C PRO A 33 7.70 -0.29 -23.28
N VAL A 34 8.23 0.86 -22.86
CA VAL A 34 9.47 1.45 -23.38
C VAL A 34 10.52 1.68 -22.29
N ALA A 35 10.09 1.92 -21.05
CA ALA A 35 10.99 2.17 -19.93
C ALA A 35 10.35 1.77 -18.61
N ARG A 36 11.21 1.54 -17.61
CA ARG A 36 10.82 1.40 -16.21
C ARG A 36 11.52 2.48 -15.40
N ILE A 37 10.78 3.18 -14.58
CA ILE A 37 11.29 4.20 -13.68
C ILE A 37 11.20 3.63 -12.27
N GLU A 38 12.36 3.54 -11.63
CA GLU A 38 12.52 3.00 -10.29
C GLU A 38 13.24 4.02 -9.40
N PRO A 39 12.89 4.08 -8.10
CA PRO A 39 13.60 4.92 -7.13
C PRO A 39 15.08 4.55 -7.06
N LEU A 40 15.96 5.57 -7.02
CA LEU A 40 17.41 5.36 -6.90
C LEU A 40 17.82 4.99 -5.47
N ALA A 41 17.09 5.51 -4.48
CA ALA A 41 17.32 5.17 -3.09
C ALA A 41 16.76 3.77 -2.82
N PRO A 42 17.46 2.91 -2.05
CA PRO A 42 16.85 1.70 -1.56
C PRO A 42 15.61 2.05 -0.74
N PRO A 43 14.56 1.20 -0.74
CA PRO A 43 13.42 1.39 0.14
C PRO A 43 13.93 1.62 1.56
N VAL A 44 13.48 2.70 2.20
CA VAL A 44 13.66 2.84 3.64
C VAL A 44 12.86 1.71 4.26
N LYS A 45 13.54 0.63 4.61
CA LYS A 45 12.95 -0.49 5.33
C LYS A 45 12.75 -0.02 6.76
N LEU A 46 11.59 0.57 7.04
CA LEU A 46 11.15 0.75 8.41
C LEU A 46 11.01 -0.65 9.03
N ARG A 47 11.57 -0.88 10.22
CA ARG A 47 11.30 -2.14 10.92
C ARG A 47 9.82 -2.15 11.25
N ALA A 48 9.18 -3.32 11.17
CA ALA A 48 7.76 -3.44 11.53
C ALA A 48 7.48 -2.93 12.96
N SER A 49 8.46 -3.08 13.86
CA SER A 49 8.45 -2.56 15.24
C SER A 49 8.39 -1.04 15.34
N ASP A 50 8.91 -0.32 14.34
CA ASP A 50 9.03 1.14 14.39
C ASP A 50 7.80 1.81 13.75
N HIS A 51 6.88 1.01 13.18
CA HIS A 51 5.63 1.51 12.65
C HIS A 51 4.69 1.88 13.80
N PRO A 52 4.08 3.07 13.84
CA PRO A 52 3.20 3.49 14.93
C PRO A 52 1.99 2.57 15.19
N ALA A 53 1.61 1.78 14.18
CA ALA A 53 0.55 0.78 14.33
C ALA A 53 0.96 -0.44 15.19
N PHE A 54 2.26 -0.71 15.33
CA PHE A 54 2.75 -1.84 16.11
C PHE A 54 2.55 -1.54 17.60
N GLY A 55 1.87 -2.44 18.32
CA GLY A 55 1.56 -2.26 19.74
C GLY A 55 0.30 -1.43 20.03
N MET A 56 -0.42 -0.89 19.02
CA MET A 56 -1.66 -0.13 19.25
C MET A 56 -2.71 -0.91 20.05
N TRP A 57 -2.69 -2.24 20.00
CA TRP A 57 -3.65 -3.12 20.67
C TRP A 57 -2.99 -3.96 21.79
N ALA A 58 -1.78 -3.60 22.23
CA ALA A 58 -1.07 -4.34 23.27
C ALA A 58 -1.81 -4.35 24.61
N ASP A 59 -2.49 -3.24 24.94
CA ASP A 59 -3.20 -3.06 26.21
C ASP A 59 -4.70 -3.40 26.11
N ARG A 60 -5.12 -4.10 25.04
CA ARG A 60 -6.52 -4.46 24.80
C ARG A 60 -6.80 -5.91 25.16
N ASP A 61 -7.18 -6.12 26.42
CA ASP A 61 -7.57 -7.43 26.93
C ASP A 61 -8.80 -8.02 26.21
N ASP A 62 -9.69 -7.16 25.70
CA ASP A 62 -10.87 -7.55 24.92
C ASP A 62 -10.52 -8.18 23.56
N MET A 63 -9.28 -7.99 23.10
CA MET A 63 -8.75 -8.51 21.84
C MET A 63 -7.58 -9.48 22.06
N ALA A 64 -7.52 -10.14 23.23
CA ALA A 64 -6.51 -11.15 23.54
C ALA A 64 -6.46 -12.30 22.51
N ASP A 65 -7.59 -12.60 21.86
CA ASP A 65 -7.65 -13.42 20.64
C ASP A 65 -8.15 -12.56 19.45
N PRO A 66 -7.24 -12.00 18.63
CA PRO A 66 -7.61 -11.20 17.47
C PRO A 66 -8.42 -11.98 16.43
N ALA A 67 -8.21 -13.29 16.31
CA ALA A 67 -8.90 -14.10 15.31
C ALA A 67 -10.37 -14.32 15.71
N ALA A 68 -10.63 -14.62 16.99
CA ALA A 68 -12.00 -14.68 17.52
C ALA A 68 -12.68 -13.32 17.45
N PHE A 69 -12.00 -12.24 17.86
CA PHE A 69 -12.55 -10.89 17.84
C PHE A 69 -12.98 -10.44 16.43
N VAL A 70 -12.14 -10.66 15.41
CA VAL A 70 -12.47 -10.34 14.02
C VAL A 70 -13.60 -11.22 13.49
N ARG A 71 -13.69 -12.48 13.93
CA ARG A 71 -14.79 -13.37 13.57
C ARG A 71 -16.12 -12.87 14.12
N GLU A 72 -16.17 -12.45 15.39
CA GLU A 72 -17.34 -11.82 16.00
C GLU A 72 -17.76 -10.56 15.25
N LEU A 73 -16.81 -9.67 14.92
CA LEU A 73 -17.09 -8.46 14.13
C LEU A 73 -17.66 -8.74 12.74
N ARG A 74 -17.26 -9.86 12.12
CA ARG A 74 -17.74 -10.27 10.80
C ARG A 74 -19.07 -11.00 10.83
N LYS A 75 -19.61 -11.33 12.02
CA LYS A 75 -20.91 -11.97 12.12
C LYS A 75 -21.98 -11.07 11.51
N GLY A 76 -22.76 -11.65 10.61
CA GLY A 76 -23.88 -10.95 9.98
C GLY A 76 -25.02 -10.74 10.98
N ARG A 77 -26.05 -9.98 10.58
CA ARG A 77 -27.24 -9.75 11.43
C ARG A 77 -28.04 -11.01 11.78
N PHE A 78 -27.76 -12.15 11.13
CA PHE A 78 -28.53 -13.40 11.25
C PHE A 78 -27.74 -14.56 11.86
N ASP A 79 -26.57 -14.32 12.46
CA ASP A 79 -25.70 -15.38 13.01
C ASP A 79 -26.19 -15.99 14.34
N THR A 80 -27.40 -15.65 14.79
CA THR A 80 -28.02 -16.09 16.05
C THR A 80 -29.34 -16.86 15.86
N LEU A 81 -29.55 -17.51 14.71
CA LEU A 81 -30.68 -18.43 14.48
C LEU A 81 -30.30 -19.88 14.73
#